data_AF-A0A934KI62-F1
#
_entry.id   AF-A0A934KI62-F1
#
_cell.length_a   1.000
_cell.length_b   1.000
_cell.length_c   1.000
_cell.angle_alpha   90.00
_cell.angle_beta   90.00
_cell.angle_gamma   90.00
#
_symmetry.space_group_name_H-M   'P 1'
#
loop_
_entity.id
_entity.type
_entity.pdbx_description
1 polymer ?
#
loop_
_entity_poly.entity_id
_entity_poly.type
_entity_poly.pdbx_seq_one_letter_code
_entity_poly.pdbx_strand_id
1 'polypeptide(L)'
;GYLSLGQPLTTLSGGERQRLKLAIQMAEKGGVYVLDEPTTGLHLADVEQLLGLLDRLVDSGKSVIVIAHHQAVMAHADWIIDLGPGAGHDGGRIVFEGTPADLVAARSTLTGEHLAAYVGT
;
A
#
# COMPACT_ATOMS: atom_id res chain seq x y z
N GLY A 1 -13.29 -7.60 -16.43
CA GLY A 1 -13.66 -6.43 -15.61
C GLY A 1 -15.16 -6.20 -15.73
N TYR A 2 -15.85 -6.02 -14.60
CA TYR A 2 -17.32 -6.08 -14.48
C TYR A 2 -18.03 -4.71 -14.50
N LEU A 3 -17.32 -3.63 -14.82
CA LEU A 3 -17.88 -2.28 -14.79
C LEU A 3 -18.53 -1.93 -16.13
N SER A 4 -19.81 -1.59 -16.09
CA SER A 4 -20.54 -1.08 -17.26
C SER A 4 -20.55 0.45 -17.25
N LEU A 5 -20.33 1.07 -18.42
CA LEU A 5 -20.52 2.52 -18.58
C LEU A 5 -21.95 2.91 -18.18
N GLY A 6 -22.09 3.89 -17.29
CA GLY A 6 -23.38 4.34 -16.76
C GLY A 6 -23.88 3.56 -15.53
N GLN A 7 -23.12 2.58 -15.02
CA GLN A 7 -23.45 1.88 -13.78
C GLN A 7 -23.51 2.86 -12.58
N PRO A 8 -24.56 2.84 -11.75
CA PRO A 8 -24.65 3.69 -10.57
C PRO A 8 -23.52 3.41 -9.57
N LEU A 9 -22.87 4.47 -9.08
CA LEU A 9 -21.75 4.38 -8.13
C LEU A 9 -22.12 3.68 -6.81
N THR A 10 -23.40 3.67 -6.44
CA THR A 10 -23.93 2.99 -5.26
C THR A 10 -23.87 1.47 -5.35
N THR A 11 -23.72 0.91 -6.55
CA THR A 11 -23.64 -0.54 -6.78
C THR A 11 -22.21 -1.07 -6.76
N LEU A 12 -21.22 -0.18 -6.66
CA LEU A 12 -19.81 -0.53 -6.62
C LEU A 12 -19.37 -0.97 -5.22
N SER A 13 -18.64 -2.07 -5.16
CA SER A 13 -17.90 -2.48 -3.97
C SER A 13 -16.90 -1.40 -3.52
N GLY A 14 -16.41 -1.50 -2.27
CA GLY A 14 -15.40 -0.58 -1.75
C GLY A 14 -14.16 -0.54 -2.65
N GLY A 15 -13.65 -1.71 -3.02
CA GLY A 15 -12.50 -1.86 -3.92
C GLY A 15 -12.74 -1.28 -5.31
N GLU A 16 -13.92 -1.46 -5.90
CA GLU A 16 -14.25 -0.85 -7.20
C GLU A 16 -14.31 0.67 -7.14
N ARG A 17 -14.94 1.24 -6.11
CA ARG A 17 -14.97 2.70 -5.92
C ARG A 17 -13.57 3.26 -5.73
N GLN A 18 -12.72 2.56 -4.98
CA GLN A 18 -11.36 3.00 -4.74
C GLN A 18 -10.51 2.95 -6.01
N ARG A 19 -10.59 1.87 -6.80
CA ARG A 19 -9.92 1.77 -8.10
C ARG A 19 -10.40 2.82 -9.08
N LEU A 20 -11.70 3.14 -9.10
CA LEU A 20 -12.25 4.21 -9.94
C LEU A 20 -11.70 5.59 -9.52
N LYS A 21 -11.64 5.88 -8.21
CA LYS A 21 -11.02 7.11 -7.69
C LYS A 21 -9.56 7.22 -8.09
N LEU A 22 -8.79 6.14 -7.95
CA LEU A 22 -7.40 6.08 -8.41
C LEU A 22 -7.33 6.41 -9.91
N ALA A 23 -8.10 5.72 -10.75
CA ALA A 23 -8.09 5.92 -12.21
C ALA A 23 -8.38 7.37 -12.62
N ILE A 24 -9.31 8.07 -11.94
CA ILE A 24 -9.59 9.49 -12.19
C ILE A 24 -8.36 10.34 -11.85
N GLN A 25 -7.70 10.07 -10.74
CA GLN A 25 -6.51 10.81 -10.29
C GLN A 25 -5.25 10.48 -11.12
N MET A 26 -5.20 9.32 -11.79
CA MET A 26 -4.14 8.99 -12.75
C MET A 26 -4.16 9.91 -13.99
N ALA A 27 -5.30 10.52 -14.30
CA ALA A 27 -5.43 11.45 -15.42
C ALA A 27 -4.95 12.88 -15.07
N GLU A 28 -4.73 13.18 -13.80
CA GLU A 28 -4.24 14.47 -13.35
C GLU A 28 -2.71 14.55 -13.38
N LYS A 29 -2.16 15.76 -13.52
CA LYS A 29 -0.71 16.02 -13.60
C LYS A 29 0.02 15.94 -12.25
N GLY A 30 -0.63 15.40 -11.21
CA GLY A 30 -0.05 15.28 -9.88
C GLY A 30 1.19 14.39 -9.89
N GLY A 31 2.24 14.83 -9.19
CA GLY A 31 3.50 14.07 -9.07
C GLY A 31 3.55 13.15 -7.85
N VAL A 32 2.64 13.30 -6.88
CA VAL A 32 2.64 12.54 -5.62
C VAL A 32 1.24 12.03 -5.31
N TYR A 33 1.11 10.74 -4.99
CA TYR A 33 -0.09 10.14 -4.44
C TYR A 33 0.12 9.72 -3.00
N VAL A 34 -0.86 10.00 -2.14
CA VAL A 34 -0.89 9.52 -0.76
C VAL A 34 -2.14 8.64 -0.60
N LEU A 35 -1.92 7.37 -0.28
CA LEU A 35 -2.96 6.35 -0.20
C LEU A 35 -3.04 5.81 1.22
N ASP A 36 -4.22 5.95 1.83
CA ASP A 36 -4.51 5.41 3.15
C ASP A 36 -5.18 4.04 3.02
N GLU A 37 -4.48 2.99 3.45
CA GLU A 37 -4.91 1.59 3.47
C GLU A 37 -5.60 1.11 2.18
N PRO A 38 -4.91 1.18 1.02
CA PRO A 38 -5.54 0.94 -0.26
C PRO A 38 -5.91 -0.53 -0.50
N THR A 39 -5.48 -1.45 0.36
CA THR A 39 -5.85 -2.87 0.30
C THR A 39 -7.15 -3.18 1.04
N THR A 40 -7.78 -2.20 1.69
CA THR A 40 -8.97 -2.43 2.52
C THR A 40 -10.11 -3.05 1.73
N GLY A 41 -10.56 -4.23 2.18
CA GLY A 41 -11.67 -4.97 1.58
C GLY A 41 -11.37 -5.60 0.21
N LEU A 42 -10.09 -5.66 -0.19
CA LEU A 42 -9.67 -6.39 -1.38
C LEU A 42 -9.44 -7.86 -1.08
N HIS A 43 -9.81 -8.72 -2.02
CA HIS A 43 -9.40 -10.11 -2.04
C HIS A 43 -7.90 -10.21 -2.39
N LEU A 44 -7.21 -11.29 -2.00
CA LEU A 44 -5.76 -11.43 -2.24
C LEU A 44 -5.39 -11.27 -3.72
N ALA A 45 -6.15 -11.87 -4.63
CA ALA A 45 -5.97 -11.73 -6.08
C ALA A 45 -6.16 -10.30 -6.62
N ASP A 46 -6.86 -9.43 -5.88
CA ASP A 46 -7.02 -8.01 -6.22
C ASP A 46 -5.88 -7.15 -5.66
N VAL A 47 -5.17 -7.63 -4.61
CA VAL A 47 -3.99 -6.95 -4.07
C VAL A 47 -2.87 -6.94 -5.10
N GLU A 48 -2.59 -8.06 -5.77
CA GLU A 48 -1.59 -8.13 -6.84
C GLU A 48 -1.88 -7.15 -7.98
N GLN A 49 -3.15 -7.02 -8.38
CA GLN A 49 -3.56 -6.07 -9.41
C GLN A 49 -3.38 -4.62 -8.95
N LEU A 50 -3.64 -4.32 -7.67
CA LEU A 50 -3.38 -3.01 -7.08
C LEU A 50 -1.89 -2.71 -7.08
N LEU A 51 -1.05 -3.65 -6.62
CA LEU A 51 0.41 -3.48 -6.60
C LEU A 51 0.95 -3.16 -8.00
N GLY A 52 0.56 -3.93 -9.01
CA GLY A 52 0.95 -3.63 -10.40
C GLY A 52 0.41 -2.30 -10.93
N LEU A 53 -0.64 -1.72 -10.34
CA LEU A 53 -1.07 -0.35 -10.64
C LEU A 53 -0.15 0.68 -9.97
N LEU A 54 0.24 0.45 -8.72
CA LEU A 54 1.17 1.33 -7.99
C LEU A 54 2.53 1.37 -8.69
N ASP A 55 3.04 0.22 -9.13
CA ASP A 55 4.30 0.12 -9.89
C ASP A 55 4.24 1.00 -11.15
N ARG A 56 3.15 0.91 -11.93
CA ARG A 56 2.96 1.75 -13.12
C ARG A 56 2.89 3.25 -12.80
N LEU A 57 2.43 3.63 -11.60
CA LEU A 57 2.46 5.03 -11.19
C LEU A 57 3.90 5.48 -10.93
N VAL A 58 4.66 4.67 -10.21
CA VAL A 58 6.08 4.92 -9.92
C VAL A 58 6.90 4.99 -11.21
N ASP A 59 6.74 4.01 -12.10
CA ASP A 59 7.41 3.94 -13.42
C ASP A 59 7.09 5.16 -14.30
N SER A 60 5.92 5.78 -14.12
CA SER A 60 5.54 7.00 -14.83
C SER A 60 6.16 8.28 -14.26
N GLY A 61 7.08 8.16 -13.29
CA GLY A 61 7.80 9.26 -12.66
C GLY A 61 7.05 9.92 -11.50
N LYS A 62 6.10 9.23 -10.88
CA LYS A 62 5.30 9.75 -9.77
C LYS A 62 5.72 9.11 -8.45
N SER A 63 5.68 9.85 -7.35
CA SER A 63 5.91 9.30 -6.02
C SER A 63 4.60 8.75 -5.45
N VAL A 64 4.65 7.58 -4.82
CA VAL A 64 3.49 6.96 -4.16
C VAL A 64 3.85 6.72 -2.69
N ILE A 65 3.06 7.29 -1.79
CA ILE A 65 3.17 7.08 -0.34
C ILE A 65 1.96 6.27 0.08
N VAL A 66 2.19 5.12 0.72
CA VAL A 66 1.14 4.21 1.17
C VAL A 66 1.22 4.02 2.68
N ILE A 67 0.09 4.20 3.35
CA ILE A 67 -0.12 3.75 4.73
C ILE A 67 -0.74 2.36 4.63
N ALA A 68 -0.05 1.33 5.12
CA ALA A 68 -0.51 -0.05 5.02
C ALA A 68 -0.06 -0.90 6.20
N HIS A 69 -0.89 -1.87 6.58
CA HIS A 69 -0.53 -3.01 7.43
C HIS A 69 -0.39 -4.33 6.65
N HIS A 70 -0.66 -4.32 5.34
CA HIS A 70 -0.62 -5.54 4.51
C HIS A 70 0.82 -5.89 4.09
N GLN A 71 1.31 -7.07 4.50
CA GLN A 71 2.70 -7.49 4.28
C GLN A 71 3.10 -7.52 2.79
N ALA A 72 2.21 -7.90 1.88
CA ALA A 72 2.49 -7.84 0.44
C ALA A 72 2.81 -6.41 -0.05
N VAL A 73 2.14 -5.38 0.49
CA VAL A 73 2.43 -3.98 0.13
C VAL A 73 3.80 -3.58 0.67
N MET A 74 4.10 -3.94 1.92
CA MET A 74 5.41 -3.66 2.54
C MET A 74 6.55 -4.34 1.77
N ALA A 75 6.37 -5.61 1.38
CA ALA A 75 7.37 -6.38 0.65
C ALA A 75 7.65 -5.82 -0.76
N HIS A 76 6.65 -5.19 -1.39
CA HIS A 76 6.77 -4.55 -2.71
C HIS A 76 7.31 -3.11 -2.66
N ALA A 77 7.40 -2.49 -1.49
CA ALA A 77 7.82 -1.10 -1.37
C ALA A 77 9.33 -0.93 -1.61
N ASP A 78 9.74 0.20 -2.18
CA ASP A 78 11.17 0.55 -2.28
C ASP A 78 11.75 1.02 -0.94
N TRP A 79 10.91 1.61 -0.09
CA TRP A 79 11.28 2.22 1.18
C TRP A 79 10.16 2.07 2.21
N ILE A 80 10.53 1.79 3.46
CA ILE A 80 9.60 1.64 4.59
C ILE A 80 9.99 2.63 5.69
N ILE A 81 8.99 3.30 6.24
CA ILE A 81 9.06 4.04 7.50
C ILE A 81 8.14 3.32 8.48
N ASP A 82 8.72 2.72 9.53
CA ASP A 82 7.99 2.01 10.56
C ASP A 82 7.79 2.91 11.78
N LEU A 83 6.55 2.99 12.26
CA LEU A 83 6.15 3.83 13.38
C LEU A 83 5.81 2.98 14.60
N GLY A 84 6.32 3.37 15.77
CA GLY A 84 6.10 2.62 17.00
C GLY A 84 6.78 3.27 18.21
N PRO A 85 7.20 2.47 19.21
CA PRO A 85 7.08 1.00 19.30
C PRO A 85 5.66 0.49 19.59
N GLY A 86 4.77 1.34 20.08
CA GLY A 86 3.35 1.04 20.31
C GLY A 86 2.42 2.06 19.65
N ALA A 87 1.17 2.10 20.10
CA ALA A 87 0.17 3.06 19.63
C ALA A 87 -0.09 4.17 20.66
N GLY A 88 -0.64 5.30 20.23
CA GLY A 88 -0.99 6.40 21.12
C GLY A 88 0.23 6.96 21.86
N HIS A 89 0.17 7.00 23.19
CA HIS A 89 1.25 7.52 24.04
C HIS A 89 2.55 6.71 23.94
N ASP A 90 2.45 5.43 23.59
CA ASP A 90 3.58 4.51 23.45
C ASP A 90 4.16 4.50 22.01
N GLY A 91 3.59 5.33 21.12
CA GLY A 91 3.96 5.42 19.71
C GLY A 91 4.56 6.76 19.30
N GLY A 92 4.42 7.07 18.01
CA GLY A 92 4.79 8.37 17.44
C GLY A 92 6.28 8.57 17.17
N ARG A 93 7.06 7.48 17.14
CA ARG A 93 8.49 7.51 16.80
C ARG A 93 8.75 6.69 15.55
N ILE A 94 9.70 7.14 14.74
CA ILE A 94 10.28 6.32 13.68
C ILE A 94 11.17 5.28 14.36
N VAL A 95 10.76 4.02 14.32
CA VAL A 95 11.50 2.89 14.90
C VAL A 95 12.36 2.16 13.87
N PHE A 96 12.06 2.35 12.58
CA PHE A 96 12.88 1.92 11.46
C PHE A 96 12.64 2.82 10.24
N GLU A 97 13.69 3.04 9.46
CA GLU A 97 13.63 3.67 8.15
C GLU A 97 14.68 3.02 7.23
N GLY A 98 14.26 2.54 6.06
CA GLY A 98 15.16 1.85 5.14
C GLY A 98 14.43 0.99 4.11
N THR A 99 15.16 0.09 3.45
CA THR A 99 14.56 -0.85 2.49
C THR A 99 13.84 -1.99 3.21
N PRO A 100 12.87 -2.69 2.56
CA PRO A 100 12.26 -3.88 3.14
C PRO A 100 13.28 -4.97 3.49
N ALA A 101 14.35 -5.11 2.68
CA ALA A 101 15.40 -6.09 2.93
C ALA A 101 16.15 -5.79 4.24
N ASP A 102 16.45 -4.51 4.52
CA ASP A 102 17.09 -4.09 5.76
C ASP A 102 16.18 -4.34 6.97
N LEU A 103 14.88 -4.07 6.84
CA LEU A 103 13.88 -4.34 7.88
C LEU A 103 13.79 -5.84 8.22
N VAL A 104 13.74 -6.68 7.17
CA VAL A 104 13.70 -8.15 7.27
C VAL A 104 14.97 -8.71 7.89
N ALA A 105 16.14 -8.15 7.56
CA ALA A 105 17.42 -8.56 8.10
C ALA A 105 17.55 -8.17 9.59
N ALA A 106 17.12 -6.96 9.94
CA ALA A 106 17.24 -6.44 11.30
C ALA A 106 16.28 -7.14 12.29
N ARG A 107 15.04 -7.43 11.88
CA ARG A 107 13.98 -8.01 12.74
C ARG A 107 13.83 -7.28 14.08
N SER A 108 14.11 -5.98 14.10
CA SER A 108 14.19 -5.18 15.32
C SER A 108 12.84 -4.59 15.76
N THR A 109 11.81 -4.72 14.93
CA THR A 109 10.45 -4.21 15.17
C THR A 109 9.43 -5.32 14.92
N LEU A 110 8.22 -5.17 15.49
CA LEU A 110 7.11 -6.10 15.25
C LEU A 110 6.83 -6.23 13.74
N THR A 111 6.82 -5.11 13.01
CA THR A 111 6.68 -5.08 11.56
C THR A 111 7.78 -5.90 10.88
N GLY A 112 9.04 -5.75 11.28
CA GLY A 112 10.16 -6.49 10.71
C GLY A 112 10.13 -7.99 10.99
N GLU A 113 9.70 -8.41 12.18
CA GLU A 113 9.50 -9.83 12.50
C GLU A 113 8.42 -10.46 11.60
N HIS A 114 7.27 -9.79 11.47
CA HIS A 114 6.17 -10.26 10.63
C HIS A 114 6.53 -10.25 9.14
N LEU A 115 7.21 -9.21 8.65
CA LEU A 115 7.63 -9.14 7.26
C LEU A 115 8.66 -10.23 6.94
N ALA A 116 9.61 -10.50 7.85
CA ALA A 116 10.58 -11.57 7.69
C ALA A 116 9.91 -12.96 7.63
N ALA A 117 8.89 -13.20 8.44
CA ALA A 117 8.10 -14.43 8.38
C ALA A 117 7.36 -14.58 7.04
N TYR A 118 6.79 -13.49 6.52
CA TYR A 118 6.06 -13.47 5.25
C TYR A 118 6.95 -13.67 4.02
N VAL A 119 8.16 -13.10 3.99
CA VAL A 119 9.10 -13.27 2.86
C VAL A 119 9.80 -14.64 2.91
N GLY A 120 9.90 -15.25 4.10
CA GLY A 120 10.52 -16.55 4.29
C GLY A 120 9.62 -17.76 3.97
N THR A 121 8.33 -17.55 3.71
CA THR A 121 7.39 -18.57 3.21
C THR A 121 7.38 -18.63 1.70
#